data_AF-A0A923WTL7-F1
#
_entry.id   AF-A0A923WTL7-F1
#
_cell.length_a   1.000
_cell.length_b   1.000
_cell.length_c   1.000
_cell.angle_alpha   90.00
_cell.angle_beta   90.00
_cell.angle_gamma   90.00
#
_symmetry.space_group_name_H-M   'P 1'
#
loop_
_entity.id
_entity.type
_entity.pdbx_description
1 polymer ?
#
loop_
_entity_poly.entity_id
_entity_poly.type
_entity_poly.pdbx_seq_one_letter_code
_entity_poly.pdbx_strand_id
1 'polypeptide(L)' 'MLAALLCIGQPQAAPAAPPSSASAKVLHLFLTTSETGLDPAVASDIASLSLLENLFDPLLRYDYLARPVAL' A
#
# COMPACT_ATOMS: atom_id res chain seq x y z
N MET A 1 5.45 8.68 -64.25
CA MET A 1 6.15 8.84 -62.96
C MET A 1 5.15 9.42 -61.97
N LEU A 2 4.26 8.66 -61.34
CA LEU A 2 4.49 7.65 -60.29
C LEU A 2 5.36 8.19 -59.14
N ALA A 3 4.72 8.68 -58.08
CA ALA A 3 5.17 8.55 -56.69
C ALA A 3 4.02 8.94 -55.74
N ALA A 4 3.12 7.98 -55.52
CA ALA A 4 2.38 7.91 -54.28
C ALA A 4 3.40 7.63 -53.16
N LEU A 5 3.55 8.54 -52.20
CA LEU A 5 4.38 8.29 -51.03
C LEU A 5 3.77 8.89 -49.77
N LEU A 6 2.98 8.05 -49.11
CA LEU A 6 3.12 7.73 -47.69
C LEU A 6 2.79 8.84 -46.68
N CYS A 7 1.50 9.01 -46.39
CA CYS A 7 1.05 9.53 -45.09
C CYS A 7 1.38 8.47 -44.02
N ILE A 8 2.61 8.47 -43.50
CA ILE A 8 3.00 7.65 -42.34
C ILE A 8 2.20 8.16 -41.14
N GLY A 9 1.38 7.29 -40.57
CA GLY A 9 0.55 7.59 -39.40
C GLY A 9 1.39 8.08 -38.23
N GLN A 10 1.05 9.26 -37.71
CA GLN A 10 1.56 9.71 -36.43
C GLN A 10 1.08 8.74 -35.34
N PRO A 11 1.95 8.30 -34.41
CA PRO A 11 1.48 7.60 -33.22
C PRO A 11 0.61 8.58 -32.43
N GLN A 12 -0.70 8.39 -32.46
CA GLN A 12 -1.57 9.02 -31.47
C GLN A 12 -1.14 8.48 -30.11
N ALA A 13 -0.57 9.34 -29.27
CA ALA A 13 -0.46 9.06 -27.85
C ALA A 13 -1.88 8.83 -27.33
N ALA A 14 -2.19 7.60 -26.94
CA ALA A 14 -3.44 7.28 -26.30
C ALA A 14 -3.59 8.18 -25.06
N PRO A 15 -4.76 8.78 -24.81
CA PRO A 15 -4.97 9.54 -23.59
C PRO A 15 -4.65 8.62 -22.41
N ALA A 16 -3.75 9.07 -21.53
CA ALA A 16 -3.49 8.38 -20.28
C ALA A 16 -4.83 8.25 -19.57
N ALA A 17 -5.29 7.01 -19.37
CA ALA A 17 -6.49 6.75 -18.61
C ALA A 17 -6.34 7.49 -17.26
N PRO A 18 -7.35 8.26 -16.82
CA PRO A 18 -7.30 8.86 -15.50
C PRO A 18 -6.99 7.76 -14.49
N PRO A 19 -6.18 8.01 -13.45
CA PRO A 19 -5.95 7.01 -12.42
C PRO A 19 -7.33 6.54 -11.97
N SER A 20 -7.65 5.28 -12.24
CA SER A 20 -8.86 4.65 -11.70
C SER A 20 -8.81 4.96 -10.22
N SER A 21 -9.83 5.63 -9.68
CA SER A 21 -9.92 5.92 -8.25
C SER A 21 -9.74 4.59 -7.55
N ALA A 22 -8.53 4.35 -7.04
CA ALA A 22 -8.16 3.03 -6.57
C ALA A 22 -9.19 2.63 -5.53
N SER A 23 -9.79 1.44 -5.71
CA SER A 23 -10.77 0.94 -4.77
C SER A 23 -10.23 1.09 -3.35
N ALA A 24 -11.09 1.49 -2.41
CA ALA A 24 -10.69 1.67 -1.03
C ALA A 24 -10.06 0.36 -0.52
N LYS A 25 -8.79 0.43 -0.12
CA LYS A 25 -8.07 -0.70 0.47
C LYS A 25 -8.48 -0.83 1.94
N VAL A 26 -9.67 -1.39 2.17
CA VAL A 26 -10.25 -1.54 3.51
C VAL A 26 -10.04 -2.98 3.99
N LEU A 27 -9.37 -3.13 5.12
CA LEU A 27 -9.26 -4.40 5.83
C LEU A 27 -10.27 -4.41 6.99
N HIS A 28 -11.21 -5.34 6.95
CA HIS A 28 -12.08 -5.64 8.09
C HIS A 28 -11.43 -6.75 8.92
N LEU A 29 -11.10 -6.45 10.17
CA LEU A 29 -10.43 -7.37 11.09
C LEU A 29 -11.28 -7.59 12.35
N PHE A 30 -11.12 -8.77 12.97
CA PHE A 30 -11.71 -9.11 14.25
C PHE A 30 -10.61 -9.19 15.32
N LEU A 31 -10.85 -8.57 16.47
CA LEU A 31 -10.02 -8.72 17.67
C LEU A 31 -10.71 -9.73 18.60
N THR A 32 -9.99 -10.78 18.99
CA THR A 32 -10.52 -11.86 19.83
C THR A 32 -10.80 -11.43 21.27
N THR A 33 -10.15 -10.37 21.73
CA THR A 33 -10.38 -9.70 23.02
C THR A 33 -10.43 -8.20 22.80
N SER A 34 -11.09 -7.48 23.71
CA SER A 34 -11.00 -6.01 23.75
C SER A 34 -9.59 -5.56 24.14
N GLU A 35 -9.20 -4.37 23.67
CA GLU A 35 -8.02 -3.67 24.15
C GLU A 35 -8.17 -3.26 25.63
N THR A 36 -7.04 -3.03 26.28
CA THR A 36 -6.99 -2.57 27.69
C THR A 36 -6.54 -1.11 27.82
N GLY A 37 -5.81 -0.59 26.84
CA GLY A 37 -5.38 0.80 26.79
C GLY A 37 -4.57 1.13 25.53
N LEU A 38 -4.53 2.42 25.19
CA LEU A 38 -3.82 2.93 24.01
C LEU A 38 -2.60 3.80 24.37
N ASP A 39 -2.13 3.70 25.61
CA ASP A 39 -0.86 4.29 26.04
C ASP A 39 0.26 3.24 25.88
N PRO A 40 1.24 3.46 25.00
CA PRO A 40 2.32 2.52 24.75
C PRO A 40 3.22 2.29 25.97
N ALA A 41 3.20 3.15 27.00
CA ALA A 41 3.99 2.97 28.20
C ALA A 41 3.44 1.86 29.13
N VAL A 42 2.15 1.51 29.00
CA VAL A 42 1.47 0.59 29.94
C VAL A 42 0.87 -0.64 29.24
N ALA A 43 0.65 -0.59 27.93
CA ALA A 43 0.03 -1.70 27.19
C ALA A 43 0.94 -2.94 27.11
N SER A 44 0.36 -4.11 27.32
CA SER A 44 1.08 -5.39 27.26
C SER A 44 0.28 -6.56 26.69
N ASP A 45 -1.04 -6.41 26.53
CA ASP A 45 -1.88 -7.44 25.91
C ASP A 45 -1.82 -7.37 24.38
N ILE A 46 -2.11 -8.50 23.73
CA ILE A 46 -1.97 -8.63 22.27
C ILE A 46 -2.94 -7.72 21.52
N ALA A 47 -4.20 -7.58 21.97
CA ALA A 47 -5.18 -6.76 21.26
C ALA A 47 -4.76 -5.29 21.24
N SER A 48 -4.32 -4.75 22.38
CA SER A 48 -3.76 -3.39 22.45
C SER A 48 -2.50 -3.26 21.60
N LEU A 49 -1.53 -4.18 21.72
CA LEU A 49 -0.28 -4.10 20.95
C LEU A 49 -0.48 -4.18 19.43
N SER A 50 -1.43 -4.99 18.95
CA SER A 50 -1.79 -5.06 17.52
C SER A 50 -2.43 -3.77 16.99
N LEU A 51 -3.12 -2.99 17.83
CA LEU A 51 -3.59 -1.66 17.45
C LEU A 51 -2.45 -0.64 17.47
N LEU A 52 -1.61 -0.69 18.51
CA LEU A 52 -0.51 0.26 18.69
C LEU A 52 0.52 0.20 17.56
N GLU A 53 0.80 -0.98 16.99
CA GLU A 53 1.73 -1.12 15.85
C GLU A 53 1.29 -0.30 14.61
N ASN A 54 -0.01 -0.04 14.48
CA ASN A 54 -0.62 0.66 13.35
C ASN A 54 -0.92 2.14 13.66
N LEU A 55 -0.92 2.53 14.95
CA LEU A 55 -1.23 3.88 15.39
C LEU A 55 0.01 4.72 15.70
N PHE A 56 1.08 4.08 16.21
CA PHE A 56 2.30 4.76 16.63
C PHE A 56 3.51 4.38 15.77
N ASP A 57 4.49 5.28 15.71
CA ASP A 57 5.74 5.09 14.98
C ASP A 57 6.94 4.92 15.95
N PRO A 58 7.38 3.69 16.24
CA PRO A 58 8.55 3.43 17.07
C PRO A 58 9.86 3.62 16.27
N LEU A 59 10.99 3.79 16.99
CA LEU A 59 12.31 3.91 16.37
C LEU A 59 12.69 2.71 15.49
N LEU A 60 12.17 1.53 15.83
CA LEU A 60 12.38 0.29 15.09
C LEU A 60 11.03 -0.39 14.89
N ARG A 61 10.76 -0.84 13.66
CA ARG A 61 9.59 -1.66 13.33
C ARG A 61 10.02 -2.88 12.51
N TYR A 62 9.18 -3.90 12.54
CA TYR A 62 9.34 -5.03 11.64
C TYR A 62 8.92 -4.63 10.22
N ASP A 63 9.75 -4.92 9.23
CA ASP A 63 9.39 -4.74 7.82
C ASP A 63 8.76 -6.03 7.29
N TYR A 64 7.43 -6.05 7.27
CA TYR A 64 6.65 -7.19 6.79
C TYR A 64 6.87 -7.50 5.31
N LEU A 65 7.42 -6.56 4.53
CA LEU A 65 7.64 -6.72 3.09
C LEU A 65 9.12 -6.81 2.72
N ALA A 66 10.02 -6.91 3.71
CA ALA A 66 11.43 -7.11 3.48
C ALA A 66 11.67 -8.42 2.69
N ARG A 67 12.46 -8.33 1.63
CA ARG A 67 12.90 -9.50 0.85
C ARG A 67 13.99 -10.25 1.63
N PRO A 68 14.08 -11.60 1.54
CA PRO A 68 15.18 -12.34 2.14
C PRO A 68 16.54 -11.84 1.65
N VAL A 69 17.50 -11.69 2.57
CA VAL A 69 18.88 -11.36 2.25
C VAL A 69 19.54 -12.58 1.62
N ALA A 70 20.10 -12.43 0.42
CA ALA A 70 21.06 -13.38 -0.14
C ALA A 70 22.44 -13.06 0.45
N LEU A 71 23.03 -14.03 1.13
CA LEU A 71 24.36 -13.95 1.75
C LEU A 71 25.42 -14.60 0.87
#